data_AF-A0A7C5HW54-F1
#
_entry.id   AF-A0A7C5HW54-F1
#
_cell.length_a   1.000
_cell.length_b   1.000
_cell.length_c   1.000
_cell.angle_alpha   90.00
_cell.angle_beta   90.00
_cell.angle_gamma   90.00
#
_symmetry.space_group_name_H-M   'P 1'
#
loop_
_entity.id
_entity.type
_entity.pdbx_description
1 polymer ?
#
loop_
_entity_poly.entity_id
_entity_poly.type
_entity_poly.pdbx_seq_one_letter_code
_entity_poly.pdbx_strand_id
1 'polypeptide(L)'
;MPGNQVDLLPSPAAIQQACLQLVREAEHHLHLLFYIWSDDCIRDLLIEKATQGVQVRVLVDALGSFGLPGEFLGGLIKGGGTLVESTFLTNCLSLSLLGSLLFI
;
A
#
# COMPACT_ATOMS: atom_id res chain seq x y z
N MET A 1 -20.55 -3.93 13.90
CA MET A 1 -20.89 -3.99 12.46
C MET A 1 -21.02 -5.46 12.09
N PRO A 2 -22.23 -5.96 11.82
CA PRO A 2 -22.39 -7.32 11.29
C PRO A 2 -21.76 -7.40 9.89
N GLY A 3 -21.14 -8.54 9.55
CA GLY A 3 -20.54 -8.79 8.22
C GLY A 3 -19.01 -8.82 8.17
N ASN A 4 -18.32 -8.39 9.23
CA ASN A 4 -16.86 -8.54 9.31
C ASN A 4 -16.50 -9.96 9.77
N GLN A 5 -15.55 -10.59 9.10
CA GLN A 5 -14.94 -11.85 9.50
C GLN A 5 -13.52 -11.59 10.01
N VAL A 6 -13.08 -12.37 11.00
CA VAL A 6 -11.75 -12.26 11.60
C VAL A 6 -11.16 -13.65 11.70
N ASP A 7 -10.05 -13.86 11.00
CA ASP A 7 -9.27 -15.09 11.04
C ASP A 7 -7.89 -14.84 11.64
N LEU A 8 -7.48 -15.71 12.57
CA LEU A 8 -6.13 -15.69 13.13
C LEU A 8 -5.24 -16.61 12.31
N LEU A 9 -4.22 -16.02 11.69
CA LEU A 9 -3.28 -16.75 10.83
C LEU A 9 -1.97 -17.01 11.59
N PRO A 10 -1.45 -18.27 11.58
CA PRO A 10 -0.38 -18.67 12.48
C PRO A 10 1.02 -18.30 12.00
N SER A 11 1.17 -17.80 10.76
CA SER A 11 2.49 -17.55 10.17
C SER A 11 2.45 -16.46 9.10
N PRO A 12 3.61 -15.84 8.79
CA PRO A 12 3.72 -14.88 7.69
C PRO A 12 3.30 -15.45 6.32
N ALA A 13 3.65 -16.71 6.03
CA ALA A 13 3.27 -17.37 4.79
C ALA A 13 1.75 -17.54 4.67
N ALA A 14 1.07 -17.88 5.78
CA ALA A 14 -0.39 -17.97 5.81
C ALA A 14 -1.04 -16.60 5.56
N ILE A 15 -0.48 -15.53 6.14
CA ILE A 15 -0.94 -14.14 5.92
C ILE A 15 -0.80 -13.76 4.44
N GLN A 16 0.36 -14.03 3.84
CA GLN A 16 0.61 -13.72 2.44
C GLN A 16 -0.38 -14.47 1.52
N GLN A 17 -0.55 -15.77 1.74
CA GLN A 17 -1.48 -16.59 0.95
C GLN A 17 -2.93 -16.13 1.07
N ALA A 18 -3.39 -15.86 2.30
CA ALA A 18 -4.74 -15.34 2.54
C ALA A 18 -4.94 -13.97 1.87
N CYS A 19 -3.94 -13.07 1.96
CA CYS A 19 -4.00 -11.77 1.33
C CYS A 19 -4.10 -11.88 -0.21
N LEU A 20 -3.25 -12.71 -0.83
CA LEU A 20 -3.33 -12.96 -2.28
C LEU A 20 -4.70 -13.55 -2.67
N GLN A 21 -5.25 -14.46 -1.87
CA GLN A 21 -6.55 -15.05 -2.15
C GLN A 21 -7.69 -14.01 -2.06
N LEU A 22 -7.69 -13.17 -1.02
CA LEU A 22 -8.67 -12.10 -0.87
C LEU A 22 -8.62 -11.11 -2.04
N VAL A 23 -7.43 -10.77 -2.52
CA VAL A 23 -7.28 -9.91 -3.69
C VAL A 23 -7.81 -10.60 -4.95
N ARG A 24 -7.55 -11.90 -5.15
CA ARG A 24 -8.06 -12.68 -6.29
C ARG A 24 -9.59 -12.75 -6.31
N GLU A 25 -10.23 -12.89 -5.16
CA GLU A 25 -11.67 -13.05 -5.03
C GLU A 25 -12.43 -11.72 -5.04
N ALA A 26 -11.75 -10.59 -4.90
CA ALA A 26 -12.41 -9.29 -4.88
C ALA A 26 -13.10 -8.96 -6.23
N GLU A 27 -14.36 -8.57 -6.14
CA GLU A 27 -15.23 -8.25 -7.29
C GLU A 27 -15.58 -6.75 -7.40
N HIS A 28 -15.54 -6.00 -6.30
CA HIS A 28 -16.05 -4.62 -6.27
C HIS A 28 -14.98 -3.60 -5.91
N HIS A 29 -14.32 -3.77 -4.78
CA HIS A 29 -13.33 -2.81 -4.28
C HIS A 29 -12.28 -3.47 -3.39
N LEU A 30 -11.09 -2.87 -3.40
CA LEU A 30 -9.94 -3.22 -2.59
C LEU A 30 -9.36 -1.95 -1.99
N HIS A 31 -9.19 -1.93 -0.66
CA HIS A 31 -8.56 -0.84 0.08
C HIS A 31 -7.41 -1.40 0.90
N LEU A 32 -6.19 -1.01 0.57
CA LEU A 32 -4.99 -1.54 1.20
C LEU A 32 -4.17 -0.39 1.78
N LEU A 33 -3.64 -0.63 2.98
CA LEU A 33 -2.63 0.20 3.61
C LEU A 33 -1.39 -0.66 3.85
N PHE A 34 -0.26 -0.26 3.30
CA PHE A 34 1.03 -0.92 3.56
C PHE A 34 1.98 0.03 4.28
N TYR A 35 2.59 -0.47 5.35
CA TYR A 35 3.71 0.20 6.01
C TYR A 35 4.99 0.00 5.19
N ILE A 36 5.38 -1.25 4.90
CA ILE A 36 6.52 -1.60 4.04
C ILE A 36 6.01 -2.44 2.87
N TRP A 37 6.52 -2.17 1.68
CA TRP A 37 6.22 -2.95 0.47
C TRP A 37 7.49 -3.59 -0.09
N SER A 38 7.48 -4.91 -0.26
CA SER A 38 8.59 -5.67 -0.82
C SER A 38 8.19 -6.80 -1.78
N ASP A 39 6.89 -7.01 -1.99
CA ASP A 39 6.35 -8.15 -2.74
C ASP A 39 5.78 -7.70 -4.10
N ASP A 40 6.33 -8.25 -5.18
CA ASP A 40 5.89 -8.00 -6.56
C ASP A 40 4.57 -8.72 -6.90
N CYS A 41 4.30 -9.87 -6.29
CA CYS A 41 3.14 -10.69 -6.63
C CYS A 41 1.82 -9.99 -6.28
N ILE A 42 1.77 -9.32 -5.12
CA ILE A 42 0.58 -8.56 -4.72
C ILE A 42 0.39 -7.32 -5.60
N ARG A 43 1.47 -6.65 -6.01
CA ARG A 43 1.41 -5.53 -6.96
C ARG A 43 0.73 -5.96 -8.25
N ASP A 44 1.24 -7.01 -8.89
CA ASP A 44 0.78 -7.43 -10.21
C ASP A 44 -0.70 -7.83 -10.19
N LEU A 45 -1.12 -8.49 -9.12
CA LEU A 45 -2.51 -8.86 -8.94
C LEU A 45 -3.43 -7.66 -8.69
N LEU A 46 -2.97 -6.65 -7.95
CA LEU A 46 -3.72 -5.40 -7.77
C LEU A 46 -3.88 -4.63 -9.09
N ILE A 47 -2.84 -4.64 -9.94
CA ILE A 47 -2.90 -4.06 -11.29
C ILE A 47 -3.93 -4.81 -12.13
N GLU A 48 -3.89 -6.15 -12.14
CA GLU A 48 -4.85 -6.99 -12.84
C GLU A 48 -6.29 -6.70 -12.40
N LYS A 49 -6.51 -6.55 -11.10
CA LYS A 49 -7.85 -6.21 -10.56
C LYS A 49 -8.32 -4.84 -10.99
N ALA A 50 -7.42 -3.85 -10.98
CA ALA A 50 -7.73 -2.51 -11.47
C ALA A 50 -8.14 -2.55 -12.95
N THR A 51 -7.41 -3.27 -13.81
CA THR A 51 -7.74 -3.38 -15.24
C THR A 51 -9.03 -4.15 -15.51
N GLN A 52 -9.44 -5.05 -14.61
CA GLN A 52 -10.75 -5.71 -14.62
C GLN A 52 -11.90 -4.81 -14.17
N GLY A 53 -11.62 -3.58 -13.72
CA GLY A 53 -12.62 -2.62 -13.26
C GLY A 53 -12.94 -2.69 -11.77
N VAL A 54 -12.20 -3.49 -10.99
CA VAL A 54 -12.29 -3.47 -9.52
C VAL A 54 -11.71 -2.15 -9.00
N GLN A 55 -12.41 -1.48 -8.07
CA GLN A 55 -11.91 -0.24 -7.49
C GLN A 55 -10.75 -0.52 -6.52
N VAL A 56 -9.51 -0.35 -6.99
CA VAL A 56 -8.31 -0.55 -6.17
C VAL A 56 -7.78 0.78 -5.65
N ARG A 57 -7.69 0.92 -4.32
CA ARG A 57 -7.08 2.08 -3.64
C ARG A 57 -5.98 1.61 -2.70
N VAL A 58 -4.79 2.15 -2.90
CA VAL A 58 -3.60 1.83 -2.12
C VAL A 58 -3.11 3.08 -1.41
N LEU A 59 -2.93 2.96 -0.10
CA LEU A 59 -2.20 3.91 0.73
C LEU A 59 -0.86 3.27 1.10
N VAL A 60 0.25 3.95 0.83
CA VAL A 60 1.58 3.53 1.27
C VAL A 60 2.13 4.50 2.31
N ASP A 61 2.78 3.99 3.35
CA ASP A 61 3.45 4.82 4.34
C ASP A 61 4.79 5.36 3.81
N ALA A 62 4.98 6.68 3.81
CA ALA A 62 6.16 7.28 3.19
C ALA A 62 7.49 6.91 3.90
N LEU A 63 7.47 6.59 5.19
CA LEU A 63 8.69 6.21 5.92
C LEU A 63 9.09 4.78 5.57
N GLY A 64 8.13 3.85 5.61
CA GLY A 64 8.38 2.45 5.25
C GLY A 64 8.52 2.21 3.74
N SER A 65 8.06 3.14 2.89
CA SER A 65 8.17 3.07 1.43
C SER A 65 9.21 4.03 0.83
N PHE A 66 10.09 4.65 1.63
CA PHE A 66 11.07 5.63 1.15
C PHE A 66 11.96 5.11 0.00
N GLY A 67 12.27 3.81 0.00
CA GLY A 67 13.06 3.16 -1.06
C GLY A 67 12.26 2.60 -2.23
N LEU A 68 10.93 2.77 -2.25
CA LEU A 68 10.08 2.25 -3.30
C LEU A 68 10.27 3.09 -4.56
N PRO A 69 10.62 2.50 -5.72
CA PRO A 69 10.72 3.26 -6.97
C PRO A 69 9.39 3.93 -7.30
N GLY A 70 9.38 5.20 -7.70
CA GLY A 70 8.13 5.92 -8.01
C GLY A 70 7.27 5.26 -9.10
N GLU A 71 7.90 4.54 -10.03
CA GLU A 71 7.22 3.78 -11.08
C GLU A 71 6.73 2.39 -10.64
N PHE A 72 7.11 1.93 -9.44
CA PHE A 72 6.80 0.59 -8.96
C PHE A 72 5.29 0.33 -8.96
N LEU A 73 4.48 1.31 -8.56
CA LEU A 73 3.01 1.25 -8.62
C LEU A 73 2.42 2.02 -9.82
N GLY A 74 3.26 2.46 -10.76
CA GLY A 74 2.80 3.20 -11.95
C GLY A 74 1.83 2.38 -12.81
N GLY A 75 2.00 1.06 -12.85
CA GLY A 75 1.07 0.15 -13.51
C GLY A 75 -0.33 0.14 -12.88
N LEU A 76 -0.42 0.34 -11.56
CA LEU A 76 -1.70 0.39 -10.84
C LEU A 76 -2.52 1.61 -11.27
N ILE A 77 -1.87 2.77 -11.35
CA ILE A 77 -2.50 4.01 -11.80
C ILE A 77 -2.95 3.89 -13.26
N LYS A 78 -2.09 3.34 -14.14
CA LYS A 78 -2.43 3.07 -15.55
C LYS A 78 -3.62 2.13 -15.69
N GLY A 79 -3.77 1.16 -14.78
CA GLY A 79 -4.91 0.26 -14.71
C GLY A 79 -6.19 0.88 -14.14
N GLY A 80 -6.20 2.15 -13.76
CA GLY A 80 -7.36 2.84 -13.18
C GLY A 80 -7.42 2.79 -11.65
N GLY A 81 -6.40 2.23 -11.00
CA GLY A 81 -6.26 2.25 -9.54
C GLY A 81 -5.84 3.63 -9.00
N THR A 82 -6.05 3.84 -7.70
CA THR A 82 -5.63 5.06 -6.99
C THR A 82 -4.49 4.74 -6.03
N LEU A 83 -3.46 5.58 -6.04
CA LEU A 83 -2.33 5.51 -5.11
C LEU A 83 -2.25 6.82 -4.31
N VAL A 84 -2.08 6.70 -3.00
CA VAL A 84 -1.80 7.82 -2.09
C VAL A 84 -0.60 7.47 -1.24
N GLU A 85 0.31 8.42 -1.04
CA GLU A 85 1.40 8.30 -0.09
C GLU A 85 1.07 9.07 1.20
N SER A 86 1.26 8.43 2.35
CA SER A 86 1.11 9.06 3.66
C SER A 86 2.39 9.84 3.99
N THR A 87 2.43 11.12 3.65
CA THR A 87 3.56 12.03 3.92
C THR A 87 3.56 12.63 5.34
N PHE A 88 2.73 12.09 6.25
CA PHE A 88 2.47 12.68 7.57
C PHE A 88 3.75 12.86 8.41
N LEU A 89 4.70 11.93 8.33
CA LEU A 89 5.96 12.02 9.10
C LEU A 89 7.06 12.84 8.41
N THR A 90 7.11 12.88 7.08
CA THR A 90 8.09 13.70 6.34
C THR A 90 7.81 15.20 6.49
N ASN A 91 6.55 15.63 6.52
CA ASN A 91 6.20 17.03 6.80
C ASN A 91 6.30 17.40 8.29
N CYS A 92 6.22 16.43 9.21
CA CYS A 92 6.40 16.68 10.63
C CYS A 92 7.88 16.84 11.02
N LEU A 93 8.79 16.20 10.27
CA LEU A 93 10.24 16.29 10.48
C LEU A 93 10.93 17.37 9.62
N SER A 94 10.32 17.83 8.52
CA SER A 94 10.94 18.87 7.66
C SER A 94 10.81 20.30 8.20
N LEU A 95 9.93 20.56 9.17
CA LEU A 95 9.72 21.89 9.75
C LEU A 95 10.37 22.13 11.13
N SER A 96 11.18 21.18 11.64
CA SER A 96 11.92 21.39 12.91
C SER A 96 13.41 21.03 12.90
N LEU A 97 13.95 20.41 11.83
CA LEU A 97 15.37 19.99 11.81
C LEU A 97 16.27 20.74 10.80
N LEU A 98 15.74 21.62 9.95
CA LEU A 98 16.55 22.48 9.07
C LEU A 98 16.94 23.84 9.68
N GLY A 99 16.43 24.16 10.88
CA GLY A 99 16.68 25.44 11.57
C GLY A 99 17.78 25.43 12.64
N SER A 100 18.35 24.28 12.98
CA SER A 100 19.22 24.15 14.18
C SER A 100 20.70 23.83 13.88
N LEU A 101 21.10 23.73 12.61
CA LEU A 101 22.47 23.37 12.22
C LEU A 101 23.21 24.47 11.44
N LEU A 102 22.70 25.71 11.43
CA LEU A 102 23.39 26.86 10.80
C LEU A 102 23.82 27.97 11.78
N PHE A 103 23.69 27.75 13.09
CA PHE A 103 24.25 28.63 14.12
C PHE A 103 24.72 27.78 15.29
N ILE A 104 25.95 27.29 15.22
CA ILE A 104 27.05 27.27 16.22
C ILE A 104 28.26 26.68 15.50
#